data_AF-A0A7J3KB39-F1
#
_entry.id   AF-A0A7J3KB39-F1
#
_cell.length_a   1.000
_cell.length_b   1.000
_cell.length_c   1.000
_cell.angle_alpha   90.00
_cell.angle_beta   90.00
_cell.angle_gamma   90.00
#
_symmetry.space_group_name_H-M   'P 1'
#
loop_
_entity.id
_entity.type
_entity.pdbx_description
1 polymer ?
#
loop_
_entity_poly.entity_id
_entity_poly.type
_entity_poly.pdbx_seq_one_letter_code
_entity_poly.pdbx_strand_id
1 'polypeptide(L)'
;MCRLFGILSISPSNAAEYLLNDPCSLYAQSKSDPLRLQGDGWGLGFYIGESLKVARSEKPIFEEYLRFKSIVEGIKSNIIVAHIRRASNPRGLPKEKLISIENTQPFSYKNYVFAHNGVISMPDEVAQLLGDWKLNIRGLNDSEVYFWYIVKELSEGKSIADALKNFQRDLLTVWMENREKYPERKRPYIGLNMVFSDGKNLYAYCKYDEYLDGGFRSLCYGDQPAMQMAYVASPEKLVVASEKTNVRENWQPLRSGQLLTGSMVDRRVEVVIQTLE
;
A
#
# COMPACT_ATOMS: atom_id res chain seq x y z
N MET A 1 3.16 1.95 -11.08
CA MET A 1 2.50 1.17 -10.02
C MET A 1 3.60 0.69 -9.09
N CYS A 2 3.49 1.06 -7.83
CA CYS A 2 4.31 0.53 -6.74
C CYS A 2 3.96 -0.95 -6.51
N ARG A 3 4.66 -1.63 -5.61
CA ARG A 3 4.26 -2.97 -5.13
C ARG A 3 4.10 -2.96 -3.62
N LEU A 4 3.00 -3.54 -3.15
CA LEU A 4 2.60 -3.65 -1.75
C LEU A 4 2.76 -5.08 -1.27
N PHE A 5 3.03 -5.22 0.02
CA PHE A 5 2.99 -6.47 0.74
C PHE A 5 2.53 -6.25 2.18
N GLY A 6 1.77 -7.18 2.72
CA GLY A 6 1.39 -7.27 4.12
C GLY A 6 1.35 -8.72 4.57
N ILE A 7 1.78 -8.98 5.80
CA ILE A 7 1.60 -10.27 6.46
C ILE A 7 1.12 -10.05 7.88
N LEU A 8 0.17 -10.88 8.31
CA LEU A 8 -0.26 -11.08 9.69
C LEU A 8 -0.04 -12.56 10.01
N SER A 9 0.64 -12.88 11.10
CA SER A 9 0.95 -14.26 11.50
C SER A 9 0.77 -14.45 13.00
N ILE A 10 0.33 -15.64 13.42
CA ILE A 10 0.11 -15.97 14.85
C ILE A 10 1.41 -16.06 15.65
N SER A 11 2.54 -16.30 14.97
CA SER A 11 3.87 -16.39 15.56
C SER A 11 4.80 -15.39 14.88
N PRO A 12 5.54 -14.56 15.66
CA PRO A 12 6.45 -13.59 15.09
C PRO A 12 7.43 -14.26 14.12
N SER A 13 7.43 -13.79 12.87
CA SER A 13 8.25 -14.33 11.80
C SER A 13 8.87 -13.20 10.98
N ASN A 14 9.80 -13.55 10.11
CA ASN A 14 10.22 -12.65 9.03
C ASN A 14 9.36 -12.88 7.78
N ALA A 15 9.49 -12.01 6.80
CA ALA A 15 8.84 -12.14 5.49
C ALA A 15 9.84 -12.47 4.37
N ALA A 16 10.97 -13.14 4.68
CA ALA A 16 12.03 -13.40 3.71
C ALA A 16 11.55 -14.24 2.51
N GLU A 17 10.67 -15.21 2.76
CA GLU A 17 10.03 -16.00 1.71
C GLU A 17 9.40 -15.12 0.63
N TYR A 18 8.53 -14.19 1.04
CA TYR A 18 7.77 -13.32 0.14
C TYR A 18 8.54 -12.11 -0.40
N LEU A 19 9.46 -11.57 0.40
CA LEU A 19 10.17 -10.34 0.06
C LEU A 19 11.47 -10.59 -0.71
N LEU A 20 12.08 -11.78 -0.57
CA LEU A 20 13.39 -12.09 -1.13
C LEU A 20 13.38 -13.35 -2.00
N ASN A 21 12.84 -14.45 -1.47
CA ASN A 21 13.16 -15.80 -1.98
C ASN A 21 12.18 -16.31 -3.03
N ASP A 22 10.94 -15.87 -2.98
CA ASP A 22 9.92 -16.27 -3.93
C ASP A 22 10.29 -15.91 -5.37
N PRO A 23 9.89 -16.73 -6.37
CA PRO A 23 10.20 -16.44 -7.77
C PRO A 23 9.69 -15.07 -8.23
N CYS A 24 8.53 -14.66 -7.71
CA CYS A 24 7.98 -13.31 -7.86
C CYS A 24 7.98 -12.57 -6.52
N SER A 25 9.07 -12.66 -5.75
CA SER A 25 9.22 -11.88 -4.53
C SER A 25 9.16 -10.38 -4.80
N LEU A 26 8.91 -9.56 -3.77
CA LEU A 26 8.94 -8.11 -3.92
C LEU A 26 10.29 -7.62 -4.49
N TYR A 27 11.40 -8.24 -4.07
CA TYR A 27 12.71 -8.03 -4.68
C TYR A 27 12.75 -8.36 -6.17
N ALA A 28 12.24 -9.53 -6.59
CA ALA A 28 12.20 -9.91 -8.00
C ALA A 28 11.34 -8.93 -8.82
N GLN A 29 10.18 -8.54 -8.30
CA GLN A 29 9.28 -7.56 -8.91
C GLN A 29 9.96 -6.20 -9.14
N SER A 30 10.88 -5.79 -8.25
CA SER A 30 11.56 -4.48 -8.33
C SER A 30 12.33 -4.25 -9.63
N LYS A 31 12.78 -5.33 -10.28
CA LYS A 31 13.62 -5.32 -11.47
C LYS A 31 13.11 -6.22 -12.61
N SER A 32 11.88 -6.73 -12.47
CA SER A 32 11.26 -7.68 -13.41
C SER A 32 11.09 -7.10 -14.82
N ASP A 33 10.83 -5.79 -14.91
CA ASP A 33 10.64 -5.09 -16.18
C ASP A 33 11.56 -3.85 -16.24
N PRO A 34 12.55 -3.81 -17.16
CA PRO A 34 13.47 -2.68 -17.32
C PRO A 34 12.80 -1.34 -17.61
N LEU A 35 11.61 -1.33 -18.21
CA LEU A 35 10.83 -0.12 -18.51
C LEU A 35 9.97 0.33 -17.32
N ARG A 36 9.83 -0.53 -16.30
CA ARG A 36 8.95 -0.31 -15.15
C ARG A 36 9.64 -0.61 -13.81
N LEU A 37 10.95 -0.35 -13.73
CA LEU A 37 11.74 -0.50 -12.51
C LEU A 37 11.10 0.21 -11.31
N GLN A 38 11.18 -0.43 -10.15
CA GLN A 38 10.80 0.14 -8.86
C GLN A 38 12.01 0.92 -8.30
N GLY A 39 12.28 2.05 -8.96
CA GLY A 39 13.51 2.82 -8.82
C GLY A 39 13.53 3.83 -7.68
N ASP A 40 12.39 4.12 -7.06
CA ASP A 40 12.20 5.39 -6.33
C ASP A 40 12.04 5.19 -4.80
N GLY A 41 12.56 4.09 -4.28
CA GLY A 41 12.65 3.80 -2.85
C GLY A 41 11.99 2.49 -2.39
N TRP A 42 12.22 2.15 -1.13
CA TRP A 42 11.60 1.02 -0.43
C TRP A 42 11.36 1.32 1.05
N GLY A 43 10.44 0.57 1.65
CA GLY A 43 10.21 0.64 3.07
C GLY A 43 9.54 -0.58 3.68
N LEU A 44 9.75 -0.73 4.98
CA LEU A 44 9.25 -1.78 5.84
C LEU A 44 8.69 -1.14 7.11
N GLY A 45 7.48 -1.52 7.49
CA GLY A 45 6.92 -1.26 8.80
C GLY A 45 6.61 -2.57 9.50
N PHE A 46 7.01 -2.70 10.77
CA PHE A 46 6.83 -3.92 11.55
C PHE A 46 6.80 -3.59 13.04
N TYR A 47 6.29 -4.51 13.85
CA TYR A 47 6.10 -4.28 15.29
C TYR A 47 7.09 -5.12 16.11
N ILE A 48 7.72 -4.48 17.10
CA ILE A 48 8.47 -5.16 18.16
C ILE A 48 7.69 -4.96 19.45
N GLY A 49 7.05 -6.02 19.94
CA GLY A 49 5.98 -5.87 20.94
C GLY A 49 4.87 -4.99 20.37
N GLU A 50 4.44 -3.98 21.12
CA GLU A 50 3.42 -3.02 20.67
C GLU A 50 4.00 -1.78 19.95
N SER A 51 5.31 -1.75 19.74
CA SER A 51 5.99 -0.58 19.16
C SER A 51 6.20 -0.75 17.67
N LEU A 52 5.59 0.14 16.88
CA LEU A 52 5.87 0.25 15.45
C LEU A 52 7.32 0.70 15.20
N LYS A 53 7.99 0.03 14.27
CA LYS A 53 9.28 0.37 13.70
C LYS A 53 9.14 0.53 12.20
N VAL A 54 9.79 1.53 11.64
CA VAL A 54 9.78 1.83 10.21
C VAL A 54 11.21 1.99 9.72
N ALA A 55 11.57 1.22 8.69
CA ALA A 55 12.82 1.36 7.95
C ALA A 55 12.51 1.75 6.52
N ARG A 56 13.17 2.79 6.00
CA ARG A 56 12.94 3.31 4.65
C ARG A 56 14.25 3.69 3.98
N SER A 57 14.23 3.73 2.66
CA SER A 57 15.29 4.27 1.82
C SER A 57 14.71 4.84 0.53
N GLU A 58 15.27 5.94 0.05
CA GLU A 58 14.94 6.54 -1.24
C GLU A 58 15.62 5.82 -2.42
N LYS A 59 16.62 4.98 -2.14
CA LYS A 59 17.30 4.15 -3.15
C LYS A 59 16.48 2.90 -3.48
N PRO A 60 16.62 2.36 -4.71
CA PRO A 60 15.91 1.13 -5.07
C PRO A 60 16.43 -0.11 -4.33
N ILE A 61 15.56 -1.11 -4.11
CA ILE A 61 15.97 -2.36 -3.44
C ILE A 61 17.10 -3.06 -4.20
N PHE A 62 17.09 -3.04 -5.54
CA PHE A 62 18.10 -3.74 -6.32
C PHE A 62 19.52 -3.17 -6.18
N GLU A 63 19.67 -1.91 -5.75
CA GLU A 63 20.97 -1.32 -5.38
C GLU A 63 21.32 -1.54 -3.90
N GLU A 64 20.33 -1.75 -3.04
CA GLU A 64 20.49 -1.92 -1.59
C GLU A 64 20.12 -3.33 -1.09
N TYR A 65 20.26 -4.35 -1.96
CA TYR A 65 19.77 -5.70 -1.66
C TYR A 65 20.29 -6.26 -0.32
N LEU A 66 21.59 -6.09 -0.03
CA LEU A 66 22.18 -6.60 1.22
C LEU A 66 21.60 -5.93 2.46
N ARG A 67 21.34 -4.62 2.40
CA ARG A 67 20.73 -3.85 3.50
C ARG A 67 19.27 -4.29 3.69
N PHE A 68 18.52 -4.38 2.60
CA PHE A 68 17.14 -4.83 2.64
C PHE A 68 17.03 -6.27 3.19
N LYS A 69 17.85 -7.19 2.67
CA LYS A 69 17.93 -8.58 3.11
C LYS A 69 18.24 -8.68 4.61
N SER A 70 19.27 -7.97 5.08
CA SER A 70 19.67 -7.99 6.49
C SER A 70 18.54 -7.53 7.41
N ILE A 71 17.79 -6.48 7.03
CA ILE A 71 16.65 -6.01 7.81
C ILE A 71 15.54 -7.06 7.78
N VAL A 72 15.16 -7.57 6.60
CA VAL A 72 14.08 -8.56 6.47
C VAL A 72 14.36 -9.81 7.29
N GLU A 73 15.55 -10.40 7.18
CA GLU A 73 15.94 -11.61 7.92
C GLU A 73 16.01 -11.38 9.43
N GLY A 74 16.31 -10.15 9.87
CA GLY A 74 16.35 -9.76 11.27
C GLY A 74 14.98 -9.46 11.91
N ILE A 75 13.92 -9.29 11.11
CA ILE A 75 12.58 -9.01 11.64
C ILE A 75 12.01 -10.26 12.35
N LYS A 76 11.42 -10.05 13.51
CA LYS A 76 10.51 -10.99 14.17
C LYS A 76 9.25 -10.23 14.56
N SER A 77 8.21 -10.31 13.74
CA SER A 77 6.97 -9.59 13.98
C SER A 77 5.75 -10.40 13.56
N ASN A 78 4.63 -10.18 14.25
CA ASN A 78 3.34 -10.71 13.82
C ASN A 78 2.82 -9.97 12.59
N ILE A 79 3.08 -8.66 12.48
CA ILE A 79 2.62 -7.83 11.37
C ILE A 79 3.80 -7.16 10.68
N ILE A 80 3.91 -7.33 9.37
CA ILE A 80 4.89 -6.64 8.52
C ILE A 80 4.18 -6.06 7.32
N VAL A 81 4.43 -4.79 7.02
CA VAL A 81 3.99 -4.09 5.81
C VAL A 81 5.23 -3.67 5.03
N ALA A 82 5.27 -3.97 3.73
CA ALA A 82 6.36 -3.58 2.85
C ALA A 82 5.85 -2.85 1.61
N HIS A 83 6.69 -1.96 1.10
CA HIS A 83 6.41 -1.18 -0.10
C HIS A 83 7.68 -0.98 -0.92
N ILE A 84 7.58 -1.18 -2.23
CA ILE A 84 8.59 -0.71 -3.19
C ILE A 84 7.99 0.31 -4.15
N ARG A 85 8.75 1.37 -4.39
CA ARG A 85 8.22 2.60 -4.95
C ARG A 85 8.58 2.76 -6.42
N ARG A 86 7.56 3.12 -7.18
CA ARG A 86 7.66 3.78 -8.48
C ARG A 86 6.80 5.03 -8.41
N ALA A 87 7.44 6.18 -8.23
CA ALA A 87 6.80 7.42 -7.81
C ALA A 87 5.68 7.83 -8.77
N SER A 88 4.52 8.15 -8.19
CA SER A 88 3.47 8.92 -8.85
C SER A 88 3.92 10.37 -9.03
N ASN A 89 3.38 11.07 -10.04
CA ASN A 89 3.66 12.49 -10.24
C ASN A 89 2.40 13.27 -10.69
N PRO A 90 1.30 13.25 -9.91
CA PRO A 90 0.09 14.01 -10.25
C PRO A 90 0.33 15.54 -10.25
N ARG A 91 1.41 16.01 -9.60
CA ARG A 91 1.81 17.42 -9.52
C ARG A 91 2.71 17.89 -10.67
N GLY A 92 3.14 17.00 -11.57
CA GLY A 92 4.01 17.35 -12.70
C GLY A 92 5.39 17.91 -12.29
N LEU A 93 5.91 17.48 -11.14
CA LEU A 93 7.16 17.95 -10.58
C LEU A 93 8.39 17.27 -11.22
N PRO A 94 9.57 17.92 -11.19
CA PRO A 94 10.83 17.26 -11.52
C PRO A 94 11.05 16.00 -10.68
N LYS A 95 11.60 14.94 -11.29
CA LYS A 95 11.74 13.62 -10.66
C LYS A 95 12.55 13.68 -9.37
N GLU A 96 13.54 14.55 -9.30
CA GLU A 96 14.43 14.74 -8.16
C GLU A 96 13.67 15.22 -6.92
N LYS A 97 12.56 15.95 -7.09
CA LYS A 97 11.69 16.38 -5.98
C LYS A 97 10.80 15.26 -5.45
N LEU A 98 10.58 14.22 -6.26
CA LEU A 98 9.75 13.08 -5.88
C LEU A 98 10.55 12.04 -5.07
N ILE A 99 11.87 12.02 -5.21
CA ILE A 99 12.75 11.04 -4.56
C ILE A 99 13.31 11.67 -3.29
N SER A 100 12.70 11.31 -2.17
CA SER A 100 13.20 11.64 -0.84
C SER A 100 12.68 10.65 0.19
N ILE A 101 13.27 10.64 1.38
CA ILE A 101 12.80 9.81 2.49
C ILE A 101 11.38 10.19 2.95
N GLU A 102 11.02 11.48 2.92
CA GLU A 102 9.68 11.98 3.27
C GLU A 102 8.64 11.47 2.28
N ASN A 103 9.01 11.33 1.01
CA ASN A 103 8.15 10.79 -0.03
C ASN A 103 8.12 9.25 -0.06
N THR A 104 8.92 8.57 0.76
CA THR A 104 9.04 7.12 0.77
C THR A 104 8.05 6.48 1.73
N GLN A 105 7.34 5.47 1.25
CA GLN A 105 6.35 4.69 2.00
C GLN A 105 7.01 3.47 2.70
N PRO A 106 6.42 2.90 3.76
CA PRO A 106 5.13 3.24 4.35
C PRO A 106 5.14 4.56 5.15
N PHE A 107 3.99 5.21 5.24
CA PHE A 107 3.74 6.30 6.17
C PHE A 107 3.31 5.76 7.53
N SER A 108 3.54 6.52 8.59
CA SER A 108 3.25 6.08 9.95
C SER A 108 2.85 7.21 10.88
N TYR A 109 1.97 6.91 11.83
CA TYR A 109 1.55 7.82 12.90
C TYR A 109 1.13 6.99 14.12
N LYS A 110 1.73 7.24 15.29
CA LYS A 110 1.57 6.37 16.46
C LYS A 110 1.88 4.91 16.07
N ASN A 111 0.91 4.00 16.23
CA ASN A 111 1.02 2.59 15.84
C ASN A 111 0.42 2.28 14.47
N TYR A 112 0.02 3.29 13.71
CA TYR A 112 -0.51 3.12 12.37
C TYR A 112 0.62 3.06 11.34
N VAL A 113 0.54 2.11 10.43
CA VAL A 113 1.42 1.99 9.26
C VAL A 113 0.58 1.83 8.00
N PHE A 114 0.95 2.53 6.92
CA PHE A 114 0.17 2.61 5.71
C PHE A 114 1.05 2.60 4.46
N ALA A 115 0.68 1.80 3.47
CA ALA A 115 1.28 1.79 2.15
C ALA A 115 0.19 1.77 1.06
N HIS A 116 0.41 2.51 -0.02
CA HIS A 116 -0.53 2.74 -1.11
C HIS A 116 0.12 2.55 -2.48
N ASN A 117 -0.58 1.84 -3.36
CA ASN A 117 -0.24 1.69 -4.76
C ASN A 117 -1.38 2.25 -5.61
N GLY A 118 -1.14 3.43 -6.16
CA GLY A 118 -2.13 4.17 -6.91
C GLY A 118 -1.69 5.60 -7.14
N VAL A 119 -2.64 6.43 -7.54
CA VAL A 119 -2.44 7.87 -7.75
C VAL A 119 -3.72 8.59 -7.36
N ILE A 120 -3.61 9.64 -6.57
CA ILE A 120 -4.68 10.62 -6.33
C ILE A 120 -4.44 11.80 -7.25
N SER A 121 -5.43 12.11 -8.08
CA SER A 121 -5.25 13.11 -9.13
C SER A 121 -5.12 14.53 -8.59
N MET A 122 -5.83 14.87 -7.51
CA MET A 122 -5.95 16.23 -6.97
C MET A 122 -5.52 16.30 -5.50
N PRO A 123 -4.25 15.95 -5.19
CA PRO A 123 -3.83 15.77 -3.80
C PRO A 123 -3.79 17.09 -3.02
N ASP A 124 -3.62 18.24 -3.67
CA ASP A 124 -3.56 19.54 -2.99
C ASP A 124 -4.95 20.05 -2.58
N GLU A 125 -5.96 19.75 -3.39
CA GLU A 125 -7.38 20.00 -3.08
C GLU A 125 -7.88 19.06 -1.99
N VAL A 126 -7.56 17.76 -2.10
CA VAL A 126 -7.90 16.76 -1.07
C VAL A 126 -7.24 17.12 0.27
N ALA A 127 -6.01 17.63 0.25
CA ALA A 127 -5.32 18.07 1.47
C ALA A 127 -6.06 19.20 2.21
N GLN A 128 -6.92 19.99 1.54
CA GLN A 128 -7.72 21.02 2.21
C GLN A 128 -8.81 20.43 3.11
N LEU A 129 -9.25 19.19 2.82
CA LEU A 129 -10.26 18.48 3.62
C LEU A 129 -9.73 18.00 4.98
N LEU A 130 -8.41 18.08 5.19
CA LEU A 130 -7.75 17.58 6.39
C LEU A 130 -7.85 18.55 7.57
N GLY A 131 -8.21 19.82 7.36
CA GLY A 131 -8.12 20.85 8.40
C GLY A 131 -6.69 20.91 8.97
N ASP A 132 -6.57 20.95 10.30
CA ASP A 132 -5.27 21.01 10.99
C ASP A 132 -4.39 19.78 10.74
N TRP A 133 -4.96 18.62 10.37
CA TRP A 133 -4.18 17.44 10.05
C TRP A 133 -3.25 17.65 8.85
N LYS A 134 -3.58 18.61 7.97
CA LYS A 134 -2.75 19.00 6.82
C LYS A 134 -1.33 19.40 7.25
N LEU A 135 -1.16 19.96 8.45
CA LEU A 135 0.16 20.38 8.99
C LEU A 135 1.11 19.20 9.21
N ASN A 136 0.62 17.97 9.20
CA ASN A 136 1.43 16.77 9.34
C ASN A 136 2.00 16.24 8.02
N ILE A 137 1.56 16.76 6.87
CA ILE A 137 2.12 16.39 5.56
C ILE A 137 3.55 16.95 5.48
N ARG A 138 4.52 16.06 5.27
CA ARG A 138 5.95 16.41 5.19
C ARG A 138 6.51 16.35 3.77
N GLY A 139 5.96 15.46 2.95
CA GLY A 139 6.38 15.22 1.58
C GLY A 139 5.46 15.85 0.54
N LEU A 140 5.75 15.50 -0.71
CA LEU A 140 5.01 15.86 -1.92
C LEU A 140 4.27 14.64 -2.51
N ASN A 141 4.27 13.52 -1.80
CA ASN A 141 3.64 12.27 -2.21
C ASN A 141 2.13 12.36 -1.98
N ASP A 142 1.34 12.13 -3.03
CA ASP A 142 -0.12 12.09 -2.97
C ASP A 142 -0.66 11.02 -2.00
N SER A 143 0.07 9.92 -1.86
CA SER A 143 -0.21 8.83 -0.92
C SER A 143 -0.11 9.26 0.55
N GLU A 144 0.67 10.32 0.86
CA GLU A 144 0.73 10.87 2.22
C GLU A 144 -0.56 11.62 2.58
N VAL A 145 -1.16 12.30 1.60
CA VAL A 145 -2.48 12.94 1.75
C VAL A 145 -3.54 11.88 2.03
N TYR A 146 -3.50 10.76 1.31
CA TYR A 146 -4.38 9.61 1.57
C TYR A 146 -4.22 9.11 3.01
N PHE A 147 -2.97 8.89 3.42
CA PHE A 147 -2.65 8.43 4.76
C PHE A 147 -3.24 9.36 5.83
N TRP A 148 -3.00 10.66 5.74
CA TRP A 148 -3.51 11.62 6.73
C TRP A 148 -5.03 11.75 6.71
N TYR A 149 -5.68 11.56 5.56
CA TYR A 149 -7.14 11.49 5.51
C TYR A 149 -7.66 10.31 6.32
N ILE A 150 -7.09 9.12 6.13
CA ILE A 150 -7.47 7.93 6.90
C ILE A 150 -7.20 8.14 8.39
N VAL A 151 -6.03 8.68 8.76
CA VAL A 151 -5.71 8.98 10.17
C VAL A 151 -6.73 9.95 10.78
N LYS A 152 -7.11 11.01 10.06
CA LYS A 152 -8.13 11.97 10.50
C LYS A 152 -9.45 11.25 10.79
N GLU A 153 -9.97 10.48 9.83
CA GLU A 153 -11.26 9.79 9.98
C GLU A 153 -11.23 8.80 11.16
N LEU A 154 -10.14 8.05 11.33
CA LEU A 154 -9.97 7.13 12.47
C LEU A 154 -9.89 7.90 13.81
N SER A 155 -9.24 9.08 13.83
CA SER A 155 -9.16 9.90 15.04
C SER A 155 -10.51 10.48 15.47
N GLU A 156 -11.46 10.58 14.53
CA GLU A 156 -12.85 10.98 14.76
C GLU A 156 -13.74 9.78 15.14
N GLY A 157 -13.16 8.58 15.33
CA GLY A 157 -13.86 7.39 15.80
C GLY A 157 -14.54 6.57 14.70
N LYS A 158 -14.29 6.87 13.41
CA LYS A 158 -14.85 6.11 12.30
C LYS A 158 -14.11 4.78 12.11
N SER A 159 -14.80 3.78 11.56
CA SER A 159 -14.16 2.54 11.15
C SER A 159 -13.28 2.76 9.92
N ILE A 160 -12.33 1.85 9.65
CA ILE A 160 -11.53 1.90 8.42
C ILE A 160 -12.41 1.81 7.16
N ALA A 161 -13.52 1.08 7.24
CA ALA A 161 -14.46 0.92 6.13
C ALA A 161 -15.16 2.24 5.83
N ASP A 162 -15.62 2.94 6.86
CA ASP A 162 -16.27 4.25 6.72
C ASP A 162 -15.27 5.32 6.26
N ALA A 163 -14.04 5.30 6.78
CA ALA A 163 -12.96 6.18 6.35
C ALA A 163 -12.67 6.02 4.85
N LEU A 164 -12.64 4.79 4.33
CA LEU A 164 -12.45 4.50 2.91
C LEU A 164 -13.64 4.93 2.04
N LYS A 165 -14.87 4.73 2.51
CA LYS A 165 -16.08 5.20 1.81
C LYS A 165 -16.12 6.72 1.73
N ASN A 166 -15.86 7.40 2.85
CA ASN A 166 -15.79 8.85 2.90
C ASN A 166 -14.67 9.38 1.99
N PHE A 167 -13.50 8.76 2.00
CA PHE A 167 -12.40 9.16 1.14
C PHE A 167 -12.75 9.07 -0.35
N GLN A 168 -13.39 7.98 -0.77
CA GLN A 168 -13.81 7.81 -2.17
C GLN A 168 -14.86 8.83 -2.59
N ARG A 169 -15.87 9.07 -1.73
CA ARG A 169 -16.89 10.09 -1.96
C ARG A 169 -16.25 11.47 -2.11
N ASP A 170 -15.39 11.84 -1.16
CA ASP A 170 -14.76 13.16 -1.14
C ASP A 170 -13.78 13.34 -2.31
N LEU A 171 -13.05 12.30 -2.71
CA LEU A 171 -12.23 12.30 -3.92
C LEU A 171 -13.07 12.60 -5.17
N LEU A 172 -14.25 11.97 -5.29
CA LEU A 172 -15.15 12.20 -6.42
C LEU A 172 -15.66 13.64 -6.42
N THR A 173 -16.10 14.15 -5.27
CA THR A 173 -16.56 15.55 -5.11
C THR A 173 -15.47 16.53 -5.50
N VAL A 174 -14.27 16.40 -4.91
CA VAL A 174 -13.12 17.26 -5.22
C VAL A 174 -12.79 17.23 -6.71
N TRP A 175 -12.80 16.05 -7.32
CA TRP A 175 -12.55 15.93 -8.75
C TRP A 175 -13.63 16.61 -9.59
N MET A 176 -14.91 16.40 -9.29
CA MET A 176 -16.01 17.04 -10.03
C MET A 176 -15.95 18.57 -9.96
N GLU A 177 -15.63 19.13 -8.80
CA GLU A 177 -15.54 20.56 -8.57
C GLU A 177 -14.31 21.22 -9.23
N ASN A 178 -13.25 20.45 -9.48
CA ASN A 178 -11.97 21.01 -9.94
C ASN A 178 -11.50 20.48 -11.30
N ARG A 179 -12.20 19.53 -11.94
CA ARG A 179 -11.79 18.92 -13.22
C ARG A 179 -11.61 19.89 -14.37
N GLU A 180 -12.30 21.04 -14.35
CA GLU A 180 -12.13 22.07 -15.38
C GLU A 180 -10.78 22.79 -15.28
N LYS A 181 -10.20 22.88 -14.07
CA LYS A 181 -8.86 23.46 -13.85
C LYS A 181 -7.74 22.52 -14.31
N TYR A 182 -8.03 21.22 -14.40
CA TYR A 182 -7.05 20.17 -14.70
C TYR A 182 -7.61 19.20 -15.76
N PRO A 183 -7.80 19.66 -17.01
CA PRO A 183 -8.46 18.88 -18.06
C PRO A 183 -7.71 17.57 -18.41
N GLU A 184 -6.43 17.46 -18.09
CA GLU A 184 -5.60 16.25 -18.22
C GLU A 184 -5.95 15.17 -17.18
N ARG A 185 -6.52 15.55 -16.04
CA ARG A 185 -6.89 14.63 -14.95
C ARG A 185 -8.27 14.04 -15.21
N LYS A 186 -8.34 13.00 -16.04
CA LYS A 186 -9.60 12.38 -16.53
C LYS A 186 -10.43 11.64 -15.47
N ARG A 187 -9.87 11.39 -14.27
CA ARG A 187 -10.52 10.65 -13.18
C ARG A 187 -9.97 11.08 -11.81
N PRO A 188 -10.69 10.86 -10.69
CA PRO A 188 -10.24 11.25 -9.35
C PRO A 188 -8.98 10.51 -8.87
N TYR A 189 -8.80 9.27 -9.32
CA TYR A 189 -7.65 8.43 -8.97
C TYR A 189 -7.37 7.37 -10.06
N ILE A 190 -6.19 6.76 -10.04
CA ILE A 190 -5.85 5.58 -10.87
C ILE A 190 -6.08 4.28 -10.09
N GLY A 191 -5.68 4.27 -8.82
CA GLY A 191 -6.05 3.22 -7.88
C GLY A 191 -5.93 3.74 -6.46
N LEU A 192 -6.54 3.01 -5.53
CA LEU A 192 -6.54 3.26 -4.10
C LEU A 192 -6.12 1.99 -3.34
N ASN A 193 -5.34 1.12 -3.98
CA ASN A 193 -4.88 -0.10 -3.33
C ASN A 193 -4.04 0.26 -2.12
N MET A 194 -4.37 -0.26 -0.95
CA MET A 194 -3.60 -0.01 0.26
C MET A 194 -3.39 -1.27 1.10
N VAL A 195 -2.32 -1.23 1.88
CA VAL A 195 -2.10 -2.10 3.04
C VAL A 195 -1.93 -1.19 4.25
N PHE A 196 -2.73 -1.42 5.28
CA PHE A 196 -2.75 -0.64 6.51
C PHE A 196 -2.70 -1.57 7.73
N SER A 197 -2.09 -1.13 8.82
CA SER A 197 -2.19 -1.81 10.11
C SER A 197 -2.29 -0.80 11.22
N ASP A 198 -3.13 -1.11 12.20
CA ASP A 198 -3.28 -0.35 13.45
C ASP A 198 -2.40 -0.88 14.60
N GLY A 199 -1.63 -1.94 14.33
CA GLY A 199 -0.80 -2.68 15.29
C GLY A 199 -1.47 -3.91 15.87
N LYS A 200 -2.74 -4.14 15.57
CA LYS A 200 -3.50 -5.33 15.98
C LYS A 200 -4.04 -6.08 14.78
N ASN A 201 -4.58 -5.35 13.81
CA ASN A 201 -5.20 -5.88 12.61
C ASN A 201 -4.42 -5.45 11.37
N LEU A 202 -4.47 -6.30 10.35
CA LEU A 202 -3.95 -6.01 9.01
C LEU A 202 -5.14 -5.79 8.06
N TYR A 203 -5.11 -4.69 7.32
CA TYR A 203 -6.16 -4.32 6.38
C TYR A 203 -5.56 -4.20 4.99
N ALA A 204 -6.27 -4.70 3.99
CA ALA A 204 -5.93 -4.49 2.59
C ALA A 204 -7.18 -4.08 1.81
N TYR A 205 -7.11 -2.94 1.13
CA TYR A 205 -8.18 -2.47 0.27
C TYR A 205 -7.72 -2.52 -1.16
N CYS A 206 -8.50 -3.14 -2.05
CA CYS A 206 -8.24 -3.12 -3.47
C CYS A 206 -9.30 -2.26 -4.16
N LYS A 207 -8.87 -1.23 -4.89
CA LYS A 207 -9.78 -0.38 -5.67
C LYS A 207 -9.06 0.26 -6.84
N TYR A 208 -9.63 0.07 -8.00
CA TYR A 208 -9.20 0.62 -9.28
C TYR A 208 -10.38 0.54 -10.27
N ASP A 209 -10.24 1.19 -11.42
CA ASP A 209 -11.24 1.11 -12.48
C ASP A 209 -11.01 -0.17 -13.30
N GLU A 210 -11.88 -1.17 -13.13
CA GLU A 210 -11.73 -2.46 -13.83
C GLU A 210 -11.87 -2.34 -15.35
N TYR A 211 -12.66 -1.37 -15.84
CA TYR A 211 -12.84 -1.15 -17.26
C TYR A 211 -11.59 -0.51 -17.89
N LEU A 212 -11.05 0.53 -17.25
CA LEU A 212 -9.90 1.26 -17.77
C LEU A 212 -8.57 0.54 -17.53
N ASP A 213 -8.41 -0.13 -16.39
CA ASP A 213 -7.12 -0.70 -15.98
C ASP A 213 -7.08 -2.23 -16.00
N GLY A 214 -8.22 -2.92 -16.20
CA GLY A 214 -8.31 -4.39 -16.18
C GLY A 214 -7.57 -5.09 -17.33
N GLY A 215 -7.24 -4.35 -18.39
CA GLY A 215 -6.46 -4.85 -19.53
C GLY A 215 -4.98 -5.08 -19.20
N PHE A 216 -4.41 -4.31 -18.27
CA PHE A 216 -3.00 -4.42 -17.90
C PHE A 216 -2.77 -5.68 -17.05
N ARG A 217 -1.65 -6.37 -17.28
CA ARG A 217 -1.33 -7.62 -16.60
C ARG A 217 -0.24 -7.46 -15.54
N SER A 218 -0.28 -8.34 -14.54
CA SER A 218 0.71 -8.46 -13.46
C SER A 218 2.13 -8.65 -14.01
N LEU A 219 3.13 -8.26 -13.23
CA LEU A 219 4.51 -8.14 -13.72
C LEU A 219 5.18 -9.49 -13.95
N CYS A 220 5.01 -10.44 -13.05
CA CYS A 220 5.74 -11.69 -13.11
C CYS A 220 5.01 -12.76 -13.95
N TYR A 221 3.77 -13.06 -13.57
CA TYR A 221 3.03 -14.19 -14.14
C TYR A 221 2.04 -13.78 -15.24
N GLY A 222 1.71 -12.49 -15.33
CA GLY A 222 0.81 -11.95 -16.37
C GLY A 222 -0.63 -12.47 -16.33
N ASP A 223 -1.03 -13.13 -15.25
CA ASP A 223 -2.26 -13.92 -15.14
C ASP A 223 -3.36 -13.27 -14.29
N GLN A 224 -3.09 -12.09 -13.74
CA GLN A 224 -4.09 -11.25 -13.06
C GLN A 224 -4.02 -9.81 -13.58
N PRO A 225 -5.11 -9.02 -13.48
CA PRO A 225 -5.04 -7.58 -13.71
C PRO A 225 -3.99 -6.93 -12.82
N ALA A 226 -3.23 -5.97 -13.35
CA ALA A 226 -2.05 -5.42 -12.69
C ALA A 226 -2.34 -4.68 -11.37
N MET A 227 -3.58 -4.18 -11.22
CA MET A 227 -4.08 -3.51 -10.03
C MET A 227 -4.93 -4.42 -9.13
N GLN A 228 -5.28 -5.63 -9.57
CA GLN A 228 -5.92 -6.60 -8.68
C GLN A 228 -4.88 -7.07 -7.66
N MET A 229 -5.21 -7.03 -6.38
CA MET A 229 -4.34 -7.58 -5.33
C MET A 229 -4.60 -9.08 -5.17
N ALA A 230 -3.68 -9.78 -4.52
CA ALA A 230 -3.83 -11.20 -4.21
C ALA A 230 -3.54 -11.46 -2.72
N TYR A 231 -4.16 -12.48 -2.16
CA TYR A 231 -3.94 -12.88 -0.77
C TYR A 231 -3.91 -14.40 -0.59
N VAL A 232 -3.26 -14.85 0.49
CA VAL A 232 -3.31 -16.22 1.00
C VAL A 232 -3.76 -16.12 2.45
N ALA A 233 -4.73 -16.95 2.84
CA ALA A 233 -5.25 -16.98 4.21
C ALA A 233 -5.29 -18.42 4.72
N SER A 234 -4.91 -18.57 5.99
CA SER A 234 -4.93 -19.81 6.77
C SER A 234 -5.13 -19.45 8.25
N PRO A 235 -5.41 -20.41 9.13
CA PRO A 235 -5.44 -20.14 10.57
C PRO A 235 -4.11 -19.62 11.14
N GLU A 236 -2.97 -19.83 10.47
CA GLU A 236 -1.64 -19.43 10.97
C GLU A 236 -1.18 -18.06 10.46
N LYS A 237 -1.58 -17.71 9.24
CA LYS A 237 -1.15 -16.47 8.58
C LYS A 237 -2.16 -15.98 7.54
N LEU A 238 -2.18 -14.65 7.39
CA LEU A 238 -2.72 -13.92 6.25
C LEU A 238 -1.55 -13.22 5.55
N VAL A 239 -1.45 -13.39 4.25
CA VAL A 239 -0.49 -12.69 3.39
C VAL A 239 -1.28 -11.97 2.31
N VAL A 240 -0.92 -10.73 2.00
CA VAL A 240 -1.54 -9.93 0.94
C VAL A 240 -0.45 -9.20 0.17
N ALA A 241 -0.59 -9.12 -1.16
CA ALA A 241 0.39 -8.51 -2.04
C ALA A 241 -0.25 -7.89 -3.29
N SER A 242 0.50 -7.03 -3.98
CA SER A 242 0.04 -6.47 -5.27
C SER A 242 -0.03 -7.49 -6.41
N GLU A 243 0.66 -8.62 -6.32
CA GLU A 243 0.45 -9.82 -7.15
C GLU A 243 0.95 -11.02 -6.34
N LYS A 244 0.53 -12.22 -6.71
CA LYS A 244 1.05 -13.44 -6.08
C LYS A 244 2.56 -13.54 -6.22
N THR A 245 3.25 -13.96 -5.17
CA THR A 245 4.71 -14.08 -5.18
C THR A 245 5.17 -15.46 -5.66
N ASN A 246 4.30 -16.47 -5.58
CA ASN A 246 4.57 -17.84 -5.97
C ASN A 246 3.31 -18.51 -6.53
N VAL A 247 3.47 -19.71 -7.11
CA VAL A 247 2.36 -20.54 -7.64
C VAL A 247 2.07 -21.77 -6.76
N ARG A 248 2.83 -21.96 -5.68
CA ARG A 248 2.71 -23.15 -4.81
C ARG A 248 1.66 -22.96 -3.71
N GLU A 249 1.45 -21.72 -3.27
CA GLU A 249 0.37 -21.37 -2.34
C GLU A 249 -0.92 -21.03 -3.08
N ASN A 250 -2.05 -21.21 -2.41
CA ASN A 250 -3.38 -20.99 -2.97
C ASN A 250 -3.78 -19.51 -2.96
N TRP A 251 -3.07 -18.68 -3.74
CA TRP A 251 -3.36 -17.25 -3.86
C TRP A 251 -4.76 -17.00 -4.43
N GLN A 252 -5.54 -16.20 -3.72
CA GLN A 252 -6.89 -15.77 -4.08
C GLN A 252 -6.88 -14.30 -4.53
N PRO A 253 -7.74 -13.89 -5.48
CA PRO A 253 -7.86 -12.50 -5.89
C PRO A 253 -8.59 -11.68 -4.82
N LEU A 254 -8.04 -10.51 -4.48
CA LEU A 254 -8.77 -9.44 -3.80
C LEU A 254 -9.26 -8.45 -4.87
N ARG A 255 -10.57 -8.42 -5.10
CA ARG A 255 -11.21 -7.70 -6.22
C ARG A 255 -11.39 -6.21 -5.90
N SER A 256 -11.59 -5.42 -6.95
CA SER A 256 -11.84 -3.98 -6.81
C SER A 256 -13.09 -3.73 -5.94
N GLY A 257 -13.01 -2.78 -5.02
CA GLY A 257 -14.03 -2.50 -4.01
C GLY A 257 -13.96 -3.36 -2.75
N GLN A 258 -13.10 -4.39 -2.69
CA GLN A 258 -13.02 -5.26 -1.52
C GLN A 258 -12.02 -4.73 -0.49
N LEU A 259 -12.47 -4.67 0.77
CA LEU A 259 -11.65 -4.51 1.96
C LEU A 259 -11.52 -5.86 2.67
N LEU A 260 -10.29 -6.35 2.76
CA LEU A 260 -9.90 -7.51 3.55
C LEU A 260 -9.38 -7.03 4.91
N THR A 261 -9.89 -7.63 5.99
CA THR A 261 -9.43 -7.41 7.37
C THR A 261 -8.96 -8.73 7.94
N GLY A 262 -7.71 -8.79 8.38
CA GLY A 262 -7.14 -9.87 9.16
C GLY A 262 -6.98 -9.48 10.62
N SER A 263 -7.44 -10.33 11.53
CA SER A 263 -7.30 -10.18 12.97
C SER A 263 -6.79 -11.47 13.61
N MET A 264 -6.21 -11.38 14.80
CA MET A 264 -5.86 -12.55 15.61
C MET A 264 -6.92 -12.77 16.69
N VAL A 265 -7.59 -13.93 16.64
CA VAL A 265 -8.59 -14.39 17.63
C VAL A 265 -8.19 -15.79 18.08
N ASP A 266 -8.05 -16.02 19.38
CA ASP A 266 -7.70 -17.33 19.96
C ASP A 266 -6.51 -18.04 19.30
N ARG A 267 -5.44 -17.29 19.02
CA ARG A 267 -4.22 -17.75 18.33
C ARG A 267 -4.48 -18.30 16.93
N ARG A 268 -5.51 -17.80 16.26
CA ARG A 268 -5.79 -18.05 14.84
C ARG A 268 -5.95 -16.72 14.12
N VAL A 269 -5.58 -16.69 12.85
CA VAL A 269 -5.91 -15.59 11.95
C VAL A 269 -7.33 -15.78 11.44
N GLU A 270 -8.19 -14.80 11.69
CA GLU A 270 -9.50 -14.67 11.08
C GLU A 270 -9.45 -13.62 9.97
N VAL A 271 -10.14 -13.90 8.87
CA VAL A 271 -10.18 -13.01 7.70
C VAL A 271 -11.62 -12.71 7.34
N VAL A 272 -11.95 -11.42 7.29
CA VAL A 272 -13.24 -10.91 6.82
C VAL A 272 -13.01 -10.11 5.56
N ILE A 273 -13.81 -10.37 4.52
CA ILE A 273 -13.80 -9.58 3.30
C ILE A 273 -15.18 -8.94 3.15
N GLN A 274 -15.19 -7.62 2.97
CA GLN A 274 -16.40 -6.86 2.70
C GLN A 274 -16.22 -6.04 1.43
N THR A 275 -17.29 -5.90 0.66
CA THR A 275 -17.33 -5.00 -0.50
C THR A 275 -17.79 -3.62 -0.02
N LEU A 276 -17.00 -2.61 -0.30
CA LEU A 276 -17.34 -1.21 -0.06
C LEU A 276 -17.96 -0.66 -1.35
N GLU A 277 -19.27 -0.42 -1.30
CA GLU A 277 -20.01 0.33 -2.33
C GLU A 277 -19.68 1.83 -2.26
#